data_AF-A0AB35I0P0-F1
#
_entry.id   AF-A0AB35I0P0-F1
#
_cell.length_a   1.000
_cell.length_b   1.000
_cell.length_c   1.000
_cell.angle_alpha   90.00
_cell.angle_beta   90.00
_cell.angle_gamma   90.00
#
_symmetry.space_group_name_H-M   'P 1'
#
loop_
_entity.id
_entity.type
_entity.pdbx_description
1 polymer ?
#
loop_
_entity_poly.entity_id
_entity_poly.type
_entity_poly.pdbx_seq_one_letter_code
_entity_poly.pdbx_strand_id
1 'polypeptide(L)' 'MDKAELKSFSEPDEVREFPKGRVEFLKIGGEIVGRAVFEPGWR' A
#
# COMPACT_ATOMS: atom_id res chain seq x y z
N MET A 1 2.21 -15.50 -22.95
CA MET A 1 1.61 -15.92 -21.67
C MET A 1 2.05 -14.89 -20.66
N ASP A 2 1.13 -14.03 -20.23
CA ASP A 2 1.46 -12.97 -19.29
C ASP A 2 1.83 -13.57 -17.95
N LYS A 3 2.97 -13.17 -17.40
CA LYS A 3 3.42 -13.60 -16.08
C LYS A 3 2.68 -12.79 -15.03
N ALA A 4 2.33 -13.43 -13.92
CA ALA A 4 1.79 -12.75 -12.77
C ALA A 4 2.81 -11.75 -12.20
N GLU A 5 2.38 -10.53 -11.90
CA GLU A 5 3.16 -9.56 -11.14
C GLU A 5 3.16 -9.93 -9.65
N LEU A 6 4.34 -9.92 -9.04
CA LEU A 6 4.52 -10.11 -7.60
C LEU A 6 5.14 -8.85 -7.01
N LYS A 7 4.41 -8.20 -6.11
CA LYS A 7 4.88 -7.04 -5.34
C LYS A 7 4.64 -7.26 -3.86
N SER A 8 5.42 -6.55 -3.04
CA SER A 8 5.35 -6.64 -1.58
C SER A 8 5.24 -5.26 -0.96
N PHE A 9 4.40 -5.13 0.06
CA PHE A 9 4.33 -3.90 0.86
C PHE A 9 5.55 -3.69 1.78
N SER A 10 6.57 -4.55 1.73
CA SER A 10 7.89 -4.24 2.32
C SER A 10 8.60 -3.11 1.57
N GLU A 11 8.29 -2.92 0.29
CA GLU A 11 8.79 -1.84 -0.57
C GLU A 11 7.61 -1.25 -1.35
N PRO A 12 6.76 -0.44 -0.69
CA PRO A 12 5.61 0.18 -1.35
C PRO A 12 6.04 1.20 -2.40
N ASP A 13 5.23 1.35 -3.45
CA ASP A 13 5.48 2.33 -4.52
C ASP A 13 5.24 3.77 -4.02
N GLU A 14 4.29 3.95 -3.10
CA GLU A 14 3.99 5.23 -2.48
C GLU A 14 3.52 5.01 -1.04
N VAL A 15 3.93 5.92 -0.14
CA VAL A 15 3.46 5.96 1.25
C VAL A 15 2.91 7.35 1.53
N ARG A 16 1.68 7.41 2.07
CA ARG A 16 1.06 8.64 2.57
C ARG A 16 0.84 8.53 4.06
N GLU A 17 1.48 9.41 4.82
CA GLU A 17 1.31 9.48 6.27
C GLU A 17 0.16 10.40 6.66
N PHE A 18 -0.49 10.08 7.78
CA PHE A 18 -1.50 10.91 8.41
C PHE A 18 -1.45 10.72 9.93
N PRO A 19 -2.10 11.57 10.74
CA PRO A 19 -2.09 11.40 12.18
C PRO A 19 -2.61 10.00 12.58
N LYS A 20 -1.75 9.24 13.27
CA LYS A 20 -2.01 7.87 13.73
C LYS A 20 -2.19 6.84 12.61
N GLY A 21 -1.47 7.01 11.50
CA GLY A 21 -1.39 5.94 10.52
C GLY A 21 -0.74 6.34 9.21
N ARG A 22 -0.81 5.41 8.26
CA ARG A 22 -0.36 5.61 6.89
C ARG A 22 -1.15 4.74 5.93
N VAL A 23 -1.15 5.13 4.66
CA VAL A 23 -1.58 4.27 3.55
C VAL A 23 -0.38 3.98 2.67
N GLU A 24 -0.15 2.71 2.39
CA GLU A 24 0.88 2.21 1.48
C GLU A 24 0.20 1.76 0.19
N PHE A 25 0.76 2.14 -0.96
CA PHE A 25 0.20 1.81 -2.28
C PHE A 25 1.16 0.94 -3.08
N LEU A 26 0.59 -0.02 -3.81
CA LEU A 26 1.23 -0.78 -4.86
C LEU A 26 0.47 -0.60 -6.17
N LYS A 27 1.19 -0.38 -7.26
CA LYS A 27 0.67 -0.45 -8.63
C LYS A 27 0.91 -1.84 -9.18
N ILE A 28 -0.15 -2.60 -9.44
CA ILE A 28 -0.11 -3.97 -9.95
C ILE A 28 -1.01 -4.06 -11.17
N GLY A 29 -0.47 -4.46 -12.32
CA GLY A 29 -1.24 -4.58 -13.57
C GLY A 29 -1.88 -3.28 -14.05
N GLY A 30 -1.29 -2.13 -13.71
CA GLY A 30 -1.84 -0.79 -14.02
C GLY A 30 -2.87 -0.28 -13.01
N GLU A 31 -3.34 -1.12 -12.09
CA GLU A 31 -4.29 -0.77 -11.04
C GLU A 31 -3.58 -0.50 -9.70
N ILE A 32 -4.30 0.11 -8.75
CA ILE A 32 -3.76 0.46 -7.43
C ILE A 32 -4.35 -0.44 -6.34
N VAL A 33 -3.49 -1.01 -5.51
CA VAL A 33 -3.85 -1.70 -4.26
C VAL A 33 -3.34 -0.88 -3.08
N GLY A 34 -4.22 -0.51 -2.15
CA GLY A 34 -3.88 0.23 -0.94
C GLY A 34 -3.94 -0.64 0.31
N ARG A 35 -2.96 -0.48 1.21
CA ARG A 35 -2.95 -1.03 2.58
C ARG A 35 -2.93 0.12 3.57
N ALA A 36 -4.00 0.27 4.35
CA ALA A 36 -4.03 1.22 5.45
C ALA A 36 -3.50 0.57 6.74
N VAL A 37 -2.60 1.27 7.42
CA VAL A 37 -2.05 0.88 8.72
C VAL A 37 -2.46 1.95 9.71
N PHE A 38 -3.19 1.53 10.75
CA PHE A 38 -3.71 2.43 11.78
C PHE A 38 -3.00 2.18 13.10
N GLU A 39 -2.62 3.25 13.77
CA GLU A 39 -2.06 3.21 15.11
C GLU A 39 -3.18 3.27 16.16
N PRO A 40 -2.96 2.74 17.38
CA PRO A 40 -3.93 2.82 18.46
C PRO A 40 -4.47 4.24 18.69
N GLY A 41 -5.79 4.36 18.78
CA GLY A 41 -6.48 5.63 19.00
C GLY A 41 -6.73 6.44 17.72
N TRP A 42 -6.54 5.87 16.53
CA TRP A 42 -7.15 6.35 15.29
C TRP A 42 -8.69 6.33 15.41
N ARG A 43 -9.37 7.34 14.84
CA ARG A 43 -10.82 7.56 14.93
C ARG A 43 -11.34 8.09 13.61
#